data_AF-A0AAE3UGG7-F1
#
_entry.id   AF-A0AAE3UGG7-F1
#
_cell.length_a   1.000
_cell.length_b   1.000
_cell.length_c   1.000
_cell.angle_alpha   90.00
_cell.angle_beta   90.00
_cell.angle_gamma   90.00
#
_symmetry.space_group_name_H-M   'P 1'
#
loop_
_entity.id
_entity.type
_entity.pdbx_description
1 polymer ?
#
loop_
_entity_poly.entity_id
_entity_poly.type
_entity_poly.pdbx_seq_one_letter_code
_entity_poly.pdbx_strand_id
1 'polypeptide(L)'
;MIAYLELPEHTKFYEIRQIATILTTISGRIGTRGRATVKQFTDEKTTLAQFEKIRQKKIKEGYELRDFPFPFFGAGHGRYFEWAEILVRFTTQPTYEQTEKIMQSAPAPIKPTREDFTGRMLHAASEQFVNMYIQAAYEGSPFKIEDITPGEAIPYTDKSELYSATPRALDAFEQDIERWLLEIHQFCPIEFVFRREDWEAGGSTLSAWHRISLESIPELLEQWEQDPDTYTQSEKEKNLFKYAVLGIFNFGNVEPDTPSEKLGDYIFPDVKLKRLFANEDLSEAIAYYQQHKENEGILKACKEVLENLIEEKNYAKVNQLAEQVLDTIMEDYHFITSKVGKILYAALKVNNQGLIDHLIQRLSNQQSAELSAGFHTFSGDCISCDVMNNIGGFAFSLQRKPTYRESQRMYEIALDIQPPQPCTNRLEMFCNALWVLQNDNTGLPVNHELNEKFLAKCLPYGPNNPAIFFNAACLYVEMNQLDKATECVQHAIDHLYNNIKSMKNQIQTLAMFAEFRAYPPLKAILKI
;
A
#
# COMPACT_ATOMS: atom_id res chain seq x y z
N MET A 1 35.79 7.00 15.95
CA MET A 1 35.67 7.94 17.10
C MET A 1 35.24 9.29 16.58
N ILE A 2 34.30 9.95 17.27
CA ILE A 2 33.83 11.29 16.95
C ILE A 2 33.89 12.17 18.20
N ALA A 3 34.32 13.43 18.04
CA ALA A 3 34.14 14.48 19.03
C ALA A 3 33.45 15.66 18.35
N TYR A 4 32.32 16.10 18.90
CA TYR A 4 31.61 17.28 18.44
C TYR A 4 31.70 18.34 19.52
N LEU A 5 32.19 19.51 19.14
CA LEU A 5 32.38 20.63 20.05
C LEU A 5 31.64 21.86 19.54
N GLU A 6 31.02 22.59 20.45
CA GLU A 6 30.28 23.81 20.16
C GLU A 6 30.94 25.02 20.83
N LEU A 7 30.85 26.19 20.21
CA LEU A 7 31.28 27.45 20.80
C LEU A 7 30.02 28.31 20.95
N PRO A 8 29.30 28.21 22.09
CA PRO A 8 27.94 28.74 22.23
C PRO A 8 27.82 30.23 21.89
N GLU A 9 28.77 31.04 22.36
CA GLU A 9 28.80 32.50 22.14
C GLU A 9 28.87 32.92 20.66
N HIS A 10 29.30 32.01 19.79
CA HIS A 10 29.58 32.33 18.38
C HIS A 10 28.80 31.47 17.40
N THR A 11 27.87 30.64 17.88
CA THR A 11 27.08 29.70 17.07
C THR A 11 27.94 28.89 16.10
N LYS A 12 29.17 28.53 16.53
CA LYS A 12 30.13 27.74 15.73
C LYS A 12 30.20 26.32 16.26
N PHE A 13 30.43 25.38 15.36
CA PHE A 13 30.76 24.01 15.73
C PHE A 13 32.10 23.58 15.15
N TYR A 14 32.67 22.56 15.78
CA TYR A 14 33.84 21.85 15.33
C TYR A 14 33.64 20.36 15.57
N GLU A 15 33.64 19.58 14.49
CA GLU A 15 33.52 18.13 14.52
C GLU A 15 34.85 17.51 14.13
N ILE A 16 35.27 16.49 14.87
CA ILE A 16 36.50 15.73 14.62
C ILE A 16 36.09 14.27 14.49
N ARG A 17 36.40 13.65 13.36
CA ARG A 17 36.17 12.22 13.10
C ARG A 17 37.49 11.52 12.86
N GLN A 18 37.68 10.39 13.52
CA GLN A 18 38.75 9.44 13.23
C GLN A 18 38.14 8.13 12.75
N ILE A 19 38.58 7.69 11.56
CA ILE A 19 38.31 6.38 10.99
C ILE A 19 39.65 5.79 10.55
N ALA A 20 40.13 4.76 11.27
CA ALA A 20 41.46 4.17 11.08
C ALA A 20 42.57 5.24 11.00
N THR A 21 43.17 5.40 9.82
CA THR A 21 44.28 6.34 9.53
C THR A 21 43.82 7.68 8.95
N ILE A 22 42.51 7.91 8.84
CA ILE A 22 41.91 9.14 8.31
C ILE A 22 41.36 9.99 9.47
N LEU A 23 41.74 11.27 9.48
CA LEU A 23 41.16 12.30 10.35
C LEU A 23 40.41 13.32 9.52
N THR A 24 39.12 13.48 9.77
CA THR A 24 38.28 14.49 9.14
C THR A 24 37.87 15.51 10.18
N THR A 25 38.14 16.79 9.92
CA THR A 25 37.63 17.90 10.74
C THR A 25 36.60 18.68 9.96
N ILE A 26 35.45 18.98 10.56
CA ILE A 26 34.39 19.79 9.96
C ILE A 26 34.17 20.99 10.85
N SER A 27 34.16 22.20 10.29
CA SER A 27 33.91 23.42 11.06
C SER A 27 32.91 24.31 10.35
N GLY A 28 31.97 24.90 11.07
CA GLY A 28 30.93 25.73 10.49
C GLY A 28 30.17 26.53 11.52
N ARG A 29 29.07 27.14 11.08
CA ARG A 29 28.03 27.65 11.98
C ARG A 29 27.04 26.52 12.27
N ILE A 30 26.50 26.47 13.48
CA ILE A 30 25.42 25.54 13.84
C ILE A 30 24.27 25.72 12.84
N GLY A 31 23.68 24.62 12.39
CA GLY A 31 22.66 24.61 11.31
C GLY A 31 23.22 24.69 9.88
N THR A 32 24.55 24.70 9.68
CA THR A 32 25.16 24.63 8.34
C THR A 32 25.91 23.32 8.13
N ARG A 33 26.15 22.94 6.86
CA ARG A 33 26.96 21.75 6.51
C ARG A 33 28.41 21.85 6.96
N GLY A 34 28.90 23.05 7.28
CA GLY A 34 30.29 23.32 7.59
C GLY A 34 31.26 23.07 6.43
N ARG A 35 32.55 23.22 6.70
CA ARG A 35 33.64 22.95 5.76
C ARG A 35 34.49 21.80 6.30
N ALA A 36 34.59 20.72 5.52
CA ALA A 36 35.40 19.57 5.86
C ALA A 36 36.87 19.75 5.43
N THR A 37 37.78 19.19 6.21
CA THR A 37 39.20 19.00 5.88
C THR A 37 39.57 17.58 6.24
N VAL A 38 40.14 16.83 5.28
CA VAL A 38 40.53 15.43 5.46
C VAL A 38 42.06 15.34 5.49
N LYS A 39 42.61 14.58 6.43
CA LYS A 39 44.04 14.30 6.55
C LYS A 39 44.27 12.80 6.73
N GLN A 40 45.18 12.26 5.92
CA GLN A 40 45.64 10.88 6.00
C GLN A 40 46.92 10.81 6.83
N PHE A 41 47.01 9.85 7.74
CA PHE A 41 48.21 9.57 8.53
C PHE A 41 48.77 8.17 8.22
N THR A 42 49.97 7.90 8.72
CA THR A 42 50.70 6.64 8.50
C THR A 42 50.15 5.47 9.30
N ASP A 43 49.59 5.74 10.47
CA ASP A 43 49.15 4.73 11.43
C ASP A 43 48.08 5.31 12.37
N GLU A 44 47.24 4.44 12.94
CA GLU A 44 46.11 4.83 13.77
C GLU A 44 46.52 5.52 15.07
N LYS A 45 47.69 5.17 15.62
CA LYS A 45 48.21 5.78 16.85
C LYS A 45 48.53 7.26 16.63
N THR A 46 49.15 7.59 15.49
CA THR A 46 49.43 8.97 15.09
C THR A 46 48.12 9.73 14.83
N THR A 47 47.14 9.11 14.16
CA THR A 47 45.81 9.71 13.95
C THR A 47 45.12 10.04 15.27
N LEU A 48 45.14 9.10 16.22
CA LEU A 48 44.58 9.26 17.57
C LEU A 48 45.25 10.41 18.34
N ALA A 49 46.58 10.49 18.29
CA ALA A 49 47.31 11.58 18.93
C ALA A 49 46.93 12.95 18.33
N GLN A 50 46.69 13.03 17.01
CA GLN A 50 46.24 14.26 16.37
C GLN A 50 44.77 14.58 16.67
N PHE A 51 43.90 13.58 16.73
CA PHE A 51 42.51 13.72 17.18
C PHE A 51 42.46 14.40 18.56
N GLU A 52 43.17 13.84 19.55
CA GLU A 52 43.22 14.38 20.90
C GLU A 52 43.85 15.77 20.95
N LYS A 53 44.92 15.99 20.18
CA LYS A 53 45.55 17.32 20.09
C LYS A 53 44.59 18.39 19.58
N ILE A 54 43.81 18.10 18.53
CA ILE A 54 42.84 19.05 17.99
C ILE A 54 41.69 19.25 18.98
N ARG A 55 41.19 18.17 19.58
CA ARG A 55 40.13 18.22 20.61
C ARG A 55 40.52 19.14 21.77
N GLN A 56 41.68 18.89 22.39
CA GLN A 56 42.19 19.68 23.50
C GLN A 56 42.49 21.13 23.10
N LYS A 57 42.96 21.35 21.86
CA LYS A 57 43.14 22.72 21.33
C LYS A 57 41.80 23.45 21.26
N LYS A 58 40.74 22.81 20.77
CA LYS A 58 39.41 23.44 20.66
C LYS A 58 38.78 23.71 22.01
N ILE A 59 38.93 22.80 22.96
CA ILE A 59 38.51 23.04 24.35
C ILE A 59 39.21 24.29 24.93
N LYS A 60 40.51 24.44 24.69
CA LYS A 60 41.25 25.65 25.09
C LYS A 60 40.82 26.93 24.36
N GLU A 61 40.23 26.80 23.17
CA GLU A 61 39.63 27.92 22.41
C GLU A 61 38.20 28.26 22.88
N GLY A 62 37.73 27.63 23.98
CA GLY A 62 36.41 27.86 24.56
C GLY A 62 35.31 26.98 23.99
N TYR A 63 35.64 26.01 23.12
CA TYR A 63 34.64 25.06 22.66
C TYR A 63 34.29 24.07 23.77
N GLU A 64 33.01 23.76 23.92
CA GLU A 64 32.49 22.78 24.85
C GLU A 64 32.28 21.46 24.13
N LEU A 65 32.70 20.35 24.74
CA LEU A 65 32.39 19.03 24.23
C LEU A 65 30.90 18.77 24.47
N ARG A 66 30.17 18.49 23.40
CA ARG A 66 28.76 18.08 23.49
C ARG A 66 28.71 16.57 23.66
N ASP A 67 28.15 16.14 24.78
CA ASP A 67 27.77 14.76 25.00
C ASP A 67 26.36 14.52 24.44
N PHE A 68 26.21 13.42 23.72
CA PHE A 68 24.93 12.96 23.17
C PHE A 68 24.52 11.70 23.93
N PRO A 69 23.74 11.83 25.03
CA PRO A 69 23.55 10.75 25.99
C PRO A 69 22.73 9.56 25.46
N PHE A 70 22.08 9.72 24.31
CA PHE A 70 21.31 8.68 23.61
C PHE A 70 21.30 8.97 22.10
N PRO A 71 21.05 7.97 21.24
CA PRO A 71 20.82 8.17 19.82
C PRO A 71 19.56 9.00 19.55
N PHE A 72 19.68 10.09 18.77
CA PHE A 72 18.59 10.91 18.26
C PHE A 72 18.62 10.96 16.72
N PHE A 73 17.86 10.05 16.10
CA PHE A 73 17.67 9.97 14.65
C PHE A 73 16.73 11.07 14.16
N GLY A 74 17.10 11.74 13.07
CA GLY A 74 16.41 12.94 12.60
C GLY A 74 16.80 14.24 13.31
N ALA A 75 17.68 14.24 14.33
CA ALA A 75 18.08 15.45 15.05
C ALA A 75 18.66 16.54 14.12
N GLY A 76 18.38 17.81 14.42
CA GLY A 76 18.85 18.98 13.68
C GLY A 76 17.73 19.97 13.39
N HIS A 77 17.94 20.87 12.44
CA HIS A 77 16.97 21.92 12.14
C HIS A 77 15.91 21.37 11.16
N GLY A 78 14.75 21.00 11.70
CA GLY A 78 13.60 20.54 10.93
C GLY A 78 12.92 21.70 10.22
N ARG A 79 12.43 21.43 9.01
CA ARG A 79 11.41 22.27 8.39
C ARG A 79 10.07 21.60 8.63
N TYR A 80 9.07 22.40 8.94
CA TYR A 80 7.75 21.89 9.28
C TYR A 80 6.70 22.61 8.45
N PHE A 81 5.82 21.83 7.84
CA PHE A 81 4.65 22.32 7.14
C PHE A 81 3.39 21.70 7.73
N GLU A 82 3.22 20.37 7.63
CA GLU A 82 1.96 19.75 8.08
C GLU A 82 2.03 19.26 9.53
N TRP A 83 3.09 18.55 9.93
CA TRP A 83 3.18 17.96 11.27
C TRP A 83 4.63 17.90 11.78
N ALA A 84 4.79 17.88 13.10
CA ALA A 84 6.02 17.48 13.78
C ALA A 84 5.74 16.20 14.57
N GLU A 85 6.63 15.22 14.46
CA GLU A 85 6.46 13.90 15.09
C GLU A 85 7.78 13.41 15.67
N ILE A 86 7.76 13.06 16.97
CA ILE A 86 8.89 12.51 17.72
C ILE A 86 8.43 11.23 18.43
N LEU A 87 9.15 10.15 18.16
CA LEU A 87 9.02 8.88 18.85
C LEU A 87 10.20 8.71 19.82
N VAL A 88 9.89 8.50 21.09
CA VAL A 88 10.89 8.27 22.13
C VAL A 88 10.69 6.85 22.66
N ARG A 89 11.77 6.06 22.67
CA ARG A 89 11.79 4.77 23.36
C ARG A 89 12.59 4.91 24.64
N PHE A 90 12.01 4.50 25.76
CA PHE A 90 12.66 4.48 27.07
C PHE A 90 13.29 3.12 27.34
N THR A 91 14.35 3.08 28.15
CA THR A 91 14.98 1.81 28.55
C THR A 91 14.03 0.94 29.39
N THR A 92 13.09 1.57 30.09
CA THR A 92 12.03 0.93 30.88
C THR A 92 10.74 1.72 30.73
N GLN A 93 9.58 1.09 30.92
CA GLN A 93 8.29 1.78 30.85
C GLN A 93 8.25 2.94 31.88
N PRO A 94 7.93 4.18 31.45
CA PRO A 94 7.80 5.30 32.37
C PRO A 94 6.74 5.03 33.43
N THR A 95 7.03 5.40 34.68
CA THR A 95 6.03 5.40 35.75
C THR A 95 4.98 6.50 35.51
N TYR A 96 3.89 6.45 36.28
CA TYR A 96 2.88 7.50 36.30
C TYR A 96 3.51 8.89 36.51
N GLU A 97 4.35 9.03 37.53
CA GLU A 97 4.95 10.31 37.90
C GLU A 97 5.92 10.81 36.83
N GLN A 98 6.69 9.90 36.22
CA GLN A 98 7.57 10.25 35.10
C GLN A 98 6.75 10.71 33.90
N THR A 99 5.66 10.01 33.57
CA THR A 99 4.74 10.37 32.47
C THR A 99 4.18 11.79 32.63
N GLU A 100 3.67 12.12 33.83
CA GLU A 100 3.17 13.47 34.12
C GLU A 100 4.26 14.53 33.99
N LYS A 101 5.47 14.25 34.49
CA LYS A 101 6.60 15.18 34.39
C LYS A 101 7.04 15.40 32.94
N ILE A 102 7.06 14.34 32.13
CA ILE A 102 7.37 14.39 30.69
C ILE A 102 6.35 15.28 29.95
N MET A 103 5.05 15.07 30.21
CA MET A 103 3.97 15.85 29.58
C MET A 103 4.01 17.33 29.98
N GLN A 104 4.36 17.64 31.23
CA GLN A 104 4.38 19.00 31.74
C GLN A 104 5.52 19.84 31.14
N SER A 105 6.68 19.24 30.87
CA SER A 105 7.85 19.94 30.32
C SER A 105 7.92 19.93 28.78
N ALA A 106 7.01 19.24 28.10
CA ALA A 106 7.03 19.11 26.65
C ALA A 106 6.80 20.44 25.92
N PRO A 107 7.47 20.66 24.77
CA PRO A 107 7.22 21.80 23.89
C PRO A 107 5.75 21.87 23.50
N ALA A 108 5.15 23.05 23.60
CA ALA A 108 3.71 23.22 23.37
C ALA A 108 3.20 22.65 22.03
N PRO A 109 3.91 22.82 20.88
CA PRO A 109 3.42 22.30 19.59
C PRO A 109 3.32 20.77 19.49
N ILE A 110 4.02 20.01 20.33
CA ILE A 110 4.05 18.53 20.31
C ILE A 110 3.73 17.96 21.70
N LYS A 111 2.95 18.69 22.49
CA LYS A 111 2.69 18.33 23.89
C LYS A 111 1.89 17.03 23.96
N PRO A 112 2.47 15.94 24.48
CA PRO A 112 1.79 14.66 24.51
C PRO A 112 0.72 14.64 25.60
N THR A 113 -0.24 13.76 25.39
CA THR A 113 -1.21 13.30 26.36
C THR A 113 -0.78 11.94 26.91
N ARG A 114 -1.56 11.39 27.83
CA ARG A 114 -1.28 10.08 28.40
C ARG A 114 -1.48 8.93 27.42
N GLU A 115 -2.38 9.09 26.45
CA GLU A 115 -2.74 8.07 25.47
C GLU A 115 -1.61 7.84 24.44
N ASP A 116 -0.69 8.80 24.37
CA ASP A 116 0.51 8.77 23.53
C ASP A 116 1.63 7.89 24.11
N PHE A 117 1.49 7.44 25.36
CA PHE A 117 2.40 6.49 25.99
C PHE A 117 1.86 5.07 25.83
N THR A 118 2.68 4.18 25.25
CA THR A 118 2.35 2.76 25.12
C THR A 118 3.59 1.92 25.46
N GLY A 119 3.55 1.25 26.61
CA GLY A 119 4.70 0.50 27.13
C GLY A 119 5.94 1.39 27.27
N ARG A 120 7.02 1.07 26.56
CA ARG A 120 8.26 1.85 26.56
C ARG A 120 8.30 2.97 25.51
N MET A 121 7.24 3.13 24.71
CA MET A 121 7.19 4.12 23.63
C MET A 121 6.36 5.34 24.04
N LEU A 122 6.82 6.53 23.64
CA LEU A 122 6.08 7.78 23.59
C LEU A 122 6.00 8.25 22.13
N HIS A 123 4.80 8.61 21.68
CA HIS A 123 4.55 9.24 20.38
C HIS A 123 4.10 10.69 20.56
N ALA A 124 5.03 11.63 20.59
CA ALA A 124 4.73 13.06 20.68
C ALA A 124 4.57 13.65 19.28
N ALA A 125 3.35 14.00 18.91
CA ALA A 125 3.03 14.58 17.61
C ALA A 125 2.25 15.89 17.76
N SER A 126 2.34 16.75 16.75
CA SER A 126 1.53 17.96 16.64
C SER A 126 0.22 17.70 15.90
N GLU A 127 -0.68 18.68 15.99
CA GLU A 127 -1.79 18.83 15.03
C GLU A 127 -1.28 19.21 13.63
N GLN A 128 -2.17 19.17 12.63
CA GLN A 128 -1.91 19.70 11.29
C GLN A 128 -1.57 21.20 11.32
N PHE A 129 -0.71 21.66 10.42
CA PHE A 129 -0.19 23.03 10.33
C PHE A 129 0.67 23.46 11.54
N VAL A 130 1.58 22.57 11.96
CA VAL A 130 2.45 22.78 13.13
C VAL A 130 3.27 24.07 13.10
N ASN A 131 3.65 24.55 11.92
CA ASN A 131 4.30 25.83 11.70
C ASN A 131 3.56 27.00 12.36
N MET A 132 2.21 26.99 12.35
CA MET A 132 1.40 28.02 13.00
C MET A 132 1.48 27.92 14.53
N TYR A 133 1.46 26.69 15.06
CA TYR A 133 1.59 26.43 16.49
C TYR A 133 2.99 26.78 17.00
N ILE A 134 4.04 26.53 16.21
CA ILE A 134 5.41 26.95 16.49
C ILE A 134 5.49 28.48 16.54
N GLN A 135 4.99 29.18 15.51
CA GLN A 135 4.99 30.64 15.50
C GLN A 135 4.26 31.21 16.73
N ALA A 136 3.08 30.67 17.04
CA ALA A 136 2.28 31.08 18.19
C ALA A 136 3.02 30.88 19.52
N ALA A 137 3.69 29.73 19.70
CA ALA A 137 4.35 29.37 20.95
C ALA A 137 5.62 30.20 21.24
N TYR A 138 6.41 30.56 20.21
CA TYR A 138 7.74 31.14 20.44
C TYR A 138 7.87 32.63 20.11
N GLU A 139 7.03 33.18 19.24
CA GLU A 139 7.08 34.61 18.86
C GLU A 139 5.74 35.33 19.00
N GLY A 140 4.68 34.60 19.36
CA GLY A 140 3.31 35.10 19.29
C GLY A 140 2.81 35.07 17.86
N SER A 141 1.56 34.64 17.70
CA SER A 141 0.92 34.62 16.38
C SER A 141 0.15 35.93 16.16
N PRO A 142 0.25 36.54 14.96
CA PRO A 142 -0.70 37.58 14.57
C PRO A 142 -2.12 37.04 14.34
N PHE A 143 -2.30 35.72 14.31
CA PHE A 143 -3.57 35.03 14.14
C PHE A 143 -4.01 34.33 15.42
N LYS A 144 -5.30 34.39 15.74
CA LYS A 144 -5.86 33.47 16.73
C LYS A 144 -6.11 32.15 16.04
N ILE A 145 -5.65 31.05 16.63
CA ILE A 145 -5.92 29.69 16.13
C ILE A 145 -7.44 29.44 15.99
N GLU A 146 -8.23 30.12 16.83
CA GLU A 146 -9.69 30.16 16.81
C GLU A 146 -10.28 30.64 15.46
N ASP A 147 -9.54 31.40 14.67
CA ASP A 147 -9.99 31.94 13.38
C ASP A 147 -9.85 30.92 12.23
N ILE A 148 -9.27 29.74 12.49
CA ILE A 148 -9.11 28.67 11.51
C ILE A 148 -10.21 27.64 11.77
N THR A 149 -11.21 27.60 10.90
CA THR A 149 -12.24 26.56 10.96
C THR A 149 -11.62 25.21 10.54
N PRO A 150 -11.63 24.18 11.39
CA PRO A 150 -11.15 22.86 11.00
C PRO A 150 -11.90 22.35 9.75
N GLY A 151 -11.17 22.01 8.69
CA GLY A 151 -11.72 21.48 7.44
C GLY A 151 -12.06 22.52 6.36
N GLU A 152 -11.96 23.82 6.63
CA GLU A 152 -11.98 24.82 5.56
C GLU A 152 -10.61 24.88 4.88
N ALA A 153 -10.58 24.62 3.57
CA ALA A 153 -9.36 24.76 2.79
C ALA A 153 -8.87 26.21 2.89
N ILE A 154 -7.73 26.43 3.57
CA ILE A 154 -7.07 27.72 3.60
C ILE A 154 -6.74 28.06 2.14
N PRO A 155 -7.33 29.11 1.55
CA PRO A 155 -7.08 29.41 0.16
C PRO A 155 -5.58 29.69 -0.01
N TYR A 156 -4.92 28.88 -0.84
CA TYR A 156 -3.57 29.11 -1.35
C TYR A 156 -3.56 30.43 -2.12
N THR A 157 -3.53 31.53 -1.37
CA THR A 157 -3.32 32.88 -1.88
C THR A 157 -1.81 33.12 -1.94
N ASP A 158 -1.38 34.20 -2.60
CA ASP A 158 0.02 34.68 -2.65
C ASP A 158 0.62 35.03 -1.26
N LYS A 159 -0.04 34.61 -0.18
CA LYS A 159 0.29 34.80 1.24
C LYS A 159 0.74 33.51 1.92
N SER A 160 1.12 32.46 1.18
CA SER A 160 1.67 31.22 1.77
C SER A 160 2.84 31.49 2.74
N GLU A 161 3.62 32.55 2.50
CA GLU A 161 4.69 33.02 3.40
C GLU A 161 4.20 33.44 4.80
N LEU A 162 2.92 33.79 4.96
CA LEU A 162 2.31 34.13 6.26
C LEU A 162 1.97 32.89 7.10
N TYR A 163 2.03 31.71 6.50
CA TYR A 163 1.83 30.42 7.16
C TYR A 163 3.18 29.71 7.26
N SER A 164 4.21 30.37 7.76
CA SER A 164 5.48 29.72 8.06
C SER A 164 6.00 30.28 9.37
N ALA A 165 6.46 29.41 10.25
CA ALA A 165 7.19 29.85 11.43
C ALA A 165 8.44 30.60 10.98
N THR A 166 8.75 31.71 11.64
CA THR A 166 10.00 32.42 11.36
C THR A 166 11.18 31.51 11.68
N PRO A 167 12.35 31.70 11.04
CA PRO A 167 13.55 30.94 11.37
C PRO A 167 13.90 30.96 12.86
N ARG A 168 13.61 32.07 13.55
CA ARG A 168 13.83 32.20 14.99
C ARG A 168 12.84 31.39 15.83
N ALA A 169 11.56 31.35 15.45
CA ALA A 169 10.58 30.48 16.11
C ALA A 169 10.91 28.99 15.91
N LEU A 170 11.35 28.62 14.69
CA LEU A 170 11.84 27.28 14.39
C LEU A 170 13.08 26.93 15.24
N ASP A 171 14.09 27.80 15.28
CA ASP A 171 15.30 27.59 16.09
C ASP A 171 14.96 27.42 17.58
N ALA A 172 14.01 28.20 18.09
CA ALA A 172 13.58 28.11 19.48
C ALA A 172 12.86 26.79 19.76
N PHE A 173 11.98 26.34 18.85
CA PHE A 173 11.30 25.06 18.96
C PHE A 173 12.26 23.87 18.95
N GLU A 174 13.25 23.89 18.06
CA GLU A 174 14.29 22.85 17.98
C GLU A 174 15.13 22.76 19.24
N GLN A 175 15.55 23.91 19.78
CA GLN A 175 16.29 23.98 21.05
C GLN A 175 15.43 23.48 22.21
N ASP A 176 14.12 23.75 22.17
CA ASP A 176 13.18 23.30 23.20
C ASP A 176 12.98 21.78 23.17
N ILE A 177 12.90 21.18 21.98
CA ILE A 177 12.89 19.72 21.80
C ILE A 177 14.16 19.10 22.39
N GLU A 178 15.35 19.59 22.01
CA GLU A 178 16.61 19.03 22.53
C GLU A 178 16.71 19.18 24.05
N ARG A 179 16.36 20.36 24.58
CA ARG A 179 16.31 20.60 26.03
C ARG A 179 15.37 19.61 26.72
N TRP A 180 14.15 19.47 26.21
CA TRP A 180 13.14 18.58 26.76
C TRP A 180 13.64 17.13 26.82
N LEU A 181 14.19 16.61 25.73
CA LEU A 181 14.70 15.24 25.68
C LEU A 181 15.89 15.02 26.65
N LEU A 182 16.79 16.00 26.77
CA LEU A 182 17.89 15.95 27.73
C LEU A 182 17.38 15.98 29.18
N GLU A 183 16.39 16.82 29.50
CA GLU A 183 15.77 16.89 30.82
C GLU A 183 15.05 15.57 31.18
N ILE A 184 14.31 14.98 30.24
CA ILE A 184 13.64 13.70 30.43
C ILE A 184 14.65 12.61 30.78
N HIS A 185 15.72 12.51 30.00
CA HIS A 185 16.72 11.45 30.17
C HIS A 185 17.36 11.43 31.56
N GLN A 186 17.40 12.57 32.27
CA GLN A 186 17.93 12.65 33.64
C GLN A 186 17.11 11.86 34.66
N PHE A 187 15.82 11.63 34.41
CA PHE A 187 14.94 10.93 35.37
C PHE A 187 14.17 9.75 34.75
N CYS A 188 14.17 9.61 33.43
CA CYS A 188 13.59 8.48 32.70
C CYS A 188 14.52 8.18 31.51
N PRO A 189 15.47 7.22 31.65
CA PRO A 189 16.48 7.01 30.63
C PRO A 189 15.87 6.64 29.28
N ILE A 190 16.33 7.36 28.26
CA ILE A 190 15.95 7.20 26.86
C ILE A 190 16.91 6.23 26.20
N GLU A 191 16.36 5.22 25.52
CA GLU A 191 17.09 4.28 24.69
C GLU A 191 17.41 4.89 23.31
N PHE A 192 16.41 5.44 22.63
CA PHE A 192 16.61 6.25 21.42
C PHE A 192 15.45 7.23 21.19
N VAL A 193 15.69 8.20 20.32
CA VAL A 193 14.69 9.11 19.77
C VAL A 193 14.71 9.04 18.25
N PHE A 194 13.54 8.99 17.63
CA PHE A 194 13.38 9.13 16.18
C PHE A 194 12.42 10.30 15.90
N ARG A 195 12.88 11.27 15.11
CA ARG A 195 12.04 12.33 14.54
C ARG A 195 11.83 12.08 13.07
N ARG A 196 10.57 12.09 12.64
CA ARG A 196 10.20 11.97 11.22
C ARG A 196 10.53 13.26 10.47
N GLU A 197 11.02 13.15 9.24
CA GLU A 197 11.13 14.31 8.34
C GLU A 197 9.78 14.62 7.68
N ASP A 198 9.45 15.91 7.61
CA ASP A 198 8.43 16.43 6.72
C ASP A 198 9.07 16.73 5.36
N TRP A 199 8.91 15.80 4.42
CA TRP A 199 9.48 15.91 3.08
C TRP A 199 8.78 16.98 2.23
N GLU A 200 7.53 17.33 2.54
CA GLU A 200 6.79 18.40 1.87
C GLU A 200 7.36 19.77 2.24
N ALA A 201 7.84 19.90 3.49
CA ALA A 201 8.59 21.08 3.94
C ALA A 201 10.04 21.14 3.42
N GLY A 202 10.48 20.15 2.63
CA GLY A 202 11.84 20.05 2.11
C GLY A 202 12.85 19.39 3.04
N GLY A 203 12.38 18.64 4.05
CA GLY A 203 13.20 17.80 4.94
C GLY A 203 13.94 18.58 6.04
N SER A 204 14.85 17.87 6.73
CA SER A 204 15.62 18.41 7.86
C SER A 204 17.08 18.69 7.49
N THR A 205 17.65 19.75 8.08
CA THR A 205 19.10 19.93 8.11
C THR A 205 19.67 19.19 9.32
N LEU A 206 20.15 17.97 9.07
CA LEU A 206 20.56 17.02 10.11
C LEU A 206 21.83 17.47 10.87
N SER A 207 21.80 17.42 12.20
CA SER A 207 22.89 17.83 13.10
C SER A 207 23.94 16.75 13.30
N ALA A 208 24.97 17.04 14.10
CA ALA A 208 25.97 16.05 14.47
C ALA A 208 25.40 14.95 15.36
N TRP A 209 24.40 15.26 16.20
CA TRP A 209 23.72 14.27 17.03
C TRP A 209 23.14 13.16 16.16
N HIS A 210 22.42 13.50 15.09
CA HIS A 210 21.92 12.53 14.13
C HIS A 210 23.03 11.64 13.55
N ARG A 211 24.11 12.26 13.05
CA ARG A 211 25.20 11.53 12.40
C ARG A 211 25.91 10.55 13.35
N ILE A 212 26.07 10.93 14.61
CA ILE A 212 26.62 10.05 15.65
C ILE A 212 25.64 8.93 15.98
N SER A 213 24.33 9.23 16.00
CA SER A 213 23.28 8.24 16.26
C SER A 213 23.27 7.12 15.20
N LEU A 214 23.61 7.42 13.95
CA LEU A 214 23.76 6.40 12.90
C LEU A 214 24.86 5.38 13.23
N GLU A 215 25.91 5.77 13.94
CA GLU A 215 26.98 4.85 14.35
C GLU A 215 26.53 3.90 15.46
N SER A 216 25.45 4.23 16.18
CA SER A 216 24.86 3.40 17.24
C SER A 216 23.90 2.33 16.73
N ILE A 217 23.54 2.30 15.44
CA ILE A 217 22.57 1.32 14.92
C ILE A 217 23.01 -0.14 15.18
N PRO A 218 24.27 -0.56 14.95
CA PRO A 218 24.68 -1.94 15.22
C PRO A 218 24.52 -2.34 16.70
N GLU A 219 24.86 -1.45 17.62
CA GLU A 219 24.72 -1.67 19.07
C GLU A 219 23.25 -1.75 19.48
N LEU A 220 22.40 -0.86 18.95
CA LEU A 220 20.96 -0.91 19.18
C LEU A 220 20.34 -2.21 18.66
N LEU A 221 20.76 -2.69 17.49
CA LEU A 221 20.29 -3.97 16.94
C LEU A 221 20.66 -5.14 17.84
N GLU A 222 21.92 -5.22 18.27
CA GLU A 222 22.36 -6.24 19.22
C GLU A 222 21.55 -6.17 20.54
N GLN A 223 21.33 -4.96 21.06
CA GLN A 223 20.52 -4.75 22.26
C GLN A 223 19.08 -5.25 22.08
N TRP A 224 18.40 -4.89 20.98
CA TRP A 224 17.02 -5.32 20.72
C TRP A 224 16.89 -6.83 20.54
N GLU A 225 17.92 -7.48 19.99
CA GLU A 225 17.96 -8.93 19.85
C GLU A 225 18.04 -9.66 21.19
N GLN A 226 18.81 -9.09 22.12
CA GLN A 226 19.07 -9.66 23.44
C GLN A 226 18.00 -9.30 24.47
N ASP A 227 17.25 -8.20 24.27
CA ASP A 227 16.21 -7.76 25.19
C ASP A 227 14.91 -8.57 25.00
N PRO A 228 14.51 -9.44 25.96
CA PRO A 228 13.28 -10.21 25.85
C PRO A 228 12.03 -9.32 25.81
N ASP A 229 12.07 -8.13 26.42
CA ASP A 229 10.93 -7.22 26.46
C ASP A 229 10.63 -6.59 25.10
N THR A 230 11.60 -6.60 24.18
CA THR A 230 11.35 -6.27 22.77
C THR A 230 10.30 -7.19 22.15
N TYR A 231 10.16 -8.43 22.62
CA TYR A 231 9.26 -9.43 22.03
C TYR A 231 7.93 -9.59 22.79
N THR A 232 7.75 -8.92 23.92
CA THR A 232 6.54 -9.00 24.77
C THR A 232 5.67 -7.76 24.72
N GLN A 233 5.99 -6.83 23.81
CA GLN A 233 5.27 -5.57 23.64
C GLN A 233 3.80 -5.79 23.22
N SER A 234 2.93 -4.86 23.63
CA SER A 234 1.58 -4.79 23.08
C SER A 234 1.62 -4.50 21.56
N GLU A 235 0.58 -4.87 20.81
CA GLU A 235 0.56 -4.63 19.35
C GLU A 235 0.69 -3.14 18.99
N LYS A 236 0.08 -2.25 19.77
CA LYS A 236 0.23 -0.79 19.60
C LYS A 236 1.69 -0.35 19.80
N GLU A 237 2.35 -0.83 20.84
CA GLU A 237 3.75 -0.50 21.12
C GLU A 237 4.69 -1.06 20.05
N LYS A 238 4.46 -2.32 19.64
CA LYS A 238 5.18 -2.98 18.55
C LYS A 238 5.09 -2.17 17.25
N ASN A 239 3.91 -1.65 16.91
CA ASN A 239 3.71 -0.84 15.71
C ASN A 239 4.47 0.50 15.76
N LEU A 240 4.47 1.18 16.90
CA LEU A 240 5.27 2.40 17.10
C LEU A 240 6.78 2.10 17.01
N PHE A 241 7.22 1.00 17.62
CA PHE A 241 8.61 0.55 17.56
C PHE A 241 9.02 0.23 16.12
N LYS A 242 8.24 -0.60 15.40
CA LYS A 242 8.43 -0.91 13.98
C LYS A 242 8.56 0.36 13.14
N TYR A 243 7.64 1.30 13.32
CA TYR A 243 7.63 2.56 12.57
C TYR A 243 8.89 3.39 12.81
N ALA A 244 9.32 3.52 14.06
CA ALA A 244 10.57 4.20 14.39
C ALA A 244 11.79 3.48 13.82
N VAL A 245 11.90 2.16 13.95
CA VAL A 245 13.05 1.39 13.43
C VAL A 245 13.13 1.48 11.91
N LEU A 246 12.00 1.44 11.19
CA LEU A 246 12.00 1.63 9.73
C LEU A 246 12.54 3.02 9.35
N GLY A 247 12.14 4.07 10.07
CA GLY A 247 12.68 5.42 9.89
C GLY A 247 14.18 5.52 10.17
N ILE A 248 14.65 4.85 11.23
CA ILE A 248 16.08 4.76 11.58
C ILE A 248 16.86 4.06 10.46
N PHE A 249 16.32 2.97 9.91
CA PHE A 249 16.94 2.21 8.84
C PHE A 249 17.05 3.03 7.56
N ASN A 250 15.99 3.75 7.20
CA ASN A 250 15.99 4.67 6.06
C ASN A 250 17.07 5.75 6.22
N PHE A 251 17.22 6.35 7.40
CA PHE A 251 18.30 7.32 7.64
C PHE A 251 19.70 6.68 7.54
N GLY A 252 19.87 5.48 8.08
CA GLY A 252 21.13 4.76 8.07
C GLY A 252 21.49 4.10 6.74
N ASN A 253 20.56 4.07 5.77
CA ASN A 253 20.63 3.19 4.60
C ASN A 253 20.91 1.73 5.00
N VAL A 254 20.24 1.28 6.06
CA VAL A 254 20.33 -0.09 6.58
C VAL A 254 19.26 -0.91 5.91
N GLU A 255 19.66 -1.98 5.24
CA GLU A 255 18.71 -2.89 4.60
C GLU A 255 17.86 -3.58 5.68
N PRO A 256 16.53 -3.74 5.47
CA PRO A 256 15.64 -4.37 6.44
C PRO A 256 15.99 -5.82 6.83
N ASP A 257 16.91 -6.46 6.11
CA ASP A 257 17.43 -7.80 6.40
C ASP A 257 18.73 -7.82 7.21
N THR A 258 19.25 -6.65 7.58
CA THR A 258 20.40 -6.53 8.49
C THR A 258 20.15 -7.14 9.88
N PRO A 259 18.95 -7.02 10.50
CA PRO A 259 18.64 -7.72 11.76
C PRO A 259 18.76 -9.25 11.64
N SER A 260 18.98 -9.93 12.77
CA SER A 260 18.76 -11.38 12.86
C SER A 260 17.35 -11.77 12.41
N GLU A 261 17.21 -13.02 11.98
CA GLU A 261 15.92 -13.57 11.53
C GLU A 261 14.80 -13.35 12.57
N LYS A 262 15.11 -13.56 13.86
CA LYS A 262 14.15 -13.38 14.96
C LYS A 262 13.65 -11.95 15.08
N LEU A 263 14.55 -10.97 15.04
CA LEU A 263 14.17 -9.56 15.13
C LEU A 263 13.44 -9.13 13.86
N GLY A 264 13.97 -9.50 12.68
CA GLY A 264 13.33 -9.26 11.38
C GLY A 264 11.91 -9.80 11.28
N ASP A 265 11.66 -11.02 11.79
CA ASP A 265 10.31 -11.61 11.87
C ASP A 265 9.38 -10.83 12.79
N TYR A 266 9.94 -10.27 13.86
CA TYR A 266 9.17 -9.49 14.82
C TYR A 266 8.75 -8.14 14.24
N ILE A 267 9.67 -7.37 13.66
CA ILE A 267 9.41 -5.99 13.21
C ILE A 267 9.05 -5.86 11.72
N PHE A 268 9.58 -6.72 10.84
CA PHE A 268 9.39 -6.63 9.38
C PHE A 268 8.90 -7.94 8.74
N PRO A 269 7.84 -8.58 9.26
CA PRO A 269 7.36 -9.84 8.72
C PRO A 269 6.93 -9.70 7.25
N ASP A 270 6.36 -8.55 6.87
CA ASP A 270 5.97 -8.22 5.50
C ASP A 270 7.15 -8.12 4.53
N VAL A 271 8.29 -7.56 4.99
CA VAL A 271 9.50 -7.43 4.15
C VAL A 271 10.14 -8.80 3.93
N LYS A 272 10.22 -9.63 4.98
CA LYS A 272 10.71 -11.01 4.84
C LYS A 272 9.84 -11.78 3.86
N LEU A 273 8.52 -11.69 3.97
CA LEU A 273 7.61 -12.36 3.05
C LEU A 273 7.84 -11.93 1.59
N LYS A 274 7.91 -10.62 1.31
CA LYS A 274 8.19 -10.10 -0.03
C LYS A 274 9.50 -10.64 -0.61
N ARG A 275 10.54 -10.74 0.22
CA ARG A 275 11.82 -11.33 -0.18
C ARG A 275 11.71 -12.81 -0.49
N LEU A 276 11.02 -13.58 0.36
CA LEU A 276 10.80 -15.01 0.12
C LEU A 276 10.08 -15.24 -1.21
N PHE A 277 9.19 -14.33 -1.62
CA PHE A 277 8.52 -14.40 -2.93
C PHE A 277 9.40 -14.06 -4.14
N ALA A 278 10.53 -13.38 -3.93
CA ALA A 278 11.51 -13.16 -4.99
C ALA A 278 12.20 -14.46 -5.42
N ASN A 279 12.23 -15.48 -4.56
CA ASN A 279 12.76 -16.80 -4.88
C ASN A 279 11.93 -17.50 -5.96
N GLU A 280 12.57 -18.32 -6.79
CA GLU A 280 11.87 -19.12 -7.81
C GLU A 280 10.92 -20.14 -7.15
N ASP A 281 11.37 -20.78 -6.08
CA ASP A 281 10.58 -21.67 -5.23
C ASP A 281 9.83 -20.88 -4.16
N LEU A 282 8.50 -21.00 -4.15
CA LEU A 282 7.62 -20.33 -3.20
C LEU A 282 7.34 -21.13 -1.92
N SER A 283 7.87 -22.35 -1.77
CA SER A 283 7.56 -23.20 -0.61
C SER A 283 7.88 -22.53 0.72
N GLU A 284 9.00 -21.82 0.83
CA GLU A 284 9.36 -21.08 2.04
C GLU A 284 8.44 -19.87 2.28
N ALA A 285 8.13 -19.11 1.22
CA ALA A 285 7.21 -17.97 1.31
C ALA A 285 5.81 -18.39 1.76
N ILE A 286 5.32 -19.51 1.22
CA ILE A 286 4.01 -20.09 1.57
C ILE A 286 4.02 -20.58 3.02
N ALA A 287 5.05 -21.31 3.44
CA ALA A 287 5.16 -21.78 4.82
C ALA A 287 5.17 -20.60 5.81
N TYR A 288 5.94 -19.56 5.49
CA TYR A 288 5.99 -18.34 6.28
C TYR A 288 4.65 -17.61 6.33
N TYR A 289 3.97 -17.45 5.19
CA TYR A 289 2.62 -16.89 5.15
C TYR A 289 1.66 -17.69 6.05
N GLN A 290 1.63 -19.02 5.95
CA GLN A 290 0.71 -19.85 6.74
C GLN A 290 0.94 -19.71 8.26
N GLN A 291 2.19 -19.56 8.67
CA GLN A 291 2.55 -19.32 10.07
C GLN A 291 2.07 -17.96 10.59
N HIS A 292 1.96 -16.96 9.70
CA HIS A 292 1.72 -15.56 10.06
C HIS A 292 0.47 -14.93 9.42
N LYS A 293 -0.44 -15.72 8.86
CA LYS A 293 -1.59 -15.24 8.07
C LYS A 293 -2.57 -14.32 8.83
N GLU A 294 -2.59 -14.39 10.16
CA GLU A 294 -3.39 -13.51 11.02
C GLU A 294 -2.78 -12.11 11.16
N ASN A 295 -1.55 -11.89 10.69
CA ASN A 295 -0.91 -10.59 10.68
C ASN A 295 -1.38 -9.76 9.46
N GLU A 296 -2.00 -8.61 9.71
CA GLU A 296 -2.54 -7.74 8.65
C GLU A 296 -1.45 -7.28 7.65
N GLY A 297 -0.24 -7.00 8.15
CA GLY A 297 0.91 -6.64 7.30
C GLY A 297 1.33 -7.75 6.35
N ILE A 298 1.29 -9.01 6.81
CA ILE A 298 1.53 -10.20 5.99
C ILE A 298 0.45 -10.36 4.92
N LEU A 299 -0.82 -10.21 5.29
CA LEU A 299 -1.91 -10.29 4.33
C LEU A 299 -1.81 -9.20 3.26
N LYS A 300 -1.48 -7.97 3.65
CA LYS A 300 -1.23 -6.86 2.73
C LYS A 300 -0.04 -7.13 1.80
N ALA A 301 1.09 -7.59 2.33
CA ALA A 301 2.25 -7.95 1.53
C ALA A 301 1.95 -9.09 0.55
N CYS A 302 1.18 -10.10 0.97
CA CYS A 302 0.74 -11.18 0.12
C CYS A 302 -0.12 -10.69 -1.06
N LYS A 303 -1.06 -9.76 -0.81
CA LYS A 303 -1.87 -9.11 -1.84
C LYS A 303 -1.01 -8.32 -2.85
N GLU A 304 -0.07 -7.52 -2.36
CA GLU A 304 0.87 -6.76 -3.21
C GLU A 304 1.73 -7.69 -4.08
N VAL A 305 2.25 -8.79 -3.51
CA VAL A 305 3.01 -9.79 -4.27
C VAL A 305 2.13 -10.44 -5.33
N LEU A 306 0.91 -10.86 -4.99
CA LEU A 306 0.00 -11.47 -5.94
C LEU A 306 -0.32 -10.52 -7.11
N GLU A 307 -0.50 -9.23 -6.82
CA GLU A 307 -0.69 -8.20 -7.84
C GLU A 307 0.53 -8.05 -8.75
N ASN A 308 1.74 -7.97 -8.19
CA ASN A 308 2.97 -7.89 -8.97
C ASN A 308 3.14 -9.12 -9.88
N LEU A 309 2.93 -10.33 -9.35
CA LEU A 309 3.03 -11.57 -10.14
C LEU A 309 2.02 -11.63 -11.30
N ILE A 310 0.82 -11.07 -11.09
CA ILE A 310 -0.20 -10.93 -12.13
C ILE A 310 0.26 -9.96 -13.23
N GLU A 311 0.86 -8.83 -12.86
CA GLU A 311 1.36 -7.82 -13.80
C GLU A 311 2.56 -8.34 -14.62
N GLU A 312 3.45 -9.08 -13.97
CA GLU A 312 4.58 -9.80 -14.59
C GLU A 312 4.13 -10.99 -15.44
N LYS A 313 2.85 -11.38 -15.37
CA LYS A 313 2.29 -12.57 -16.04
C LYS A 313 2.98 -13.87 -15.64
N ASN A 314 3.46 -13.96 -14.40
CA ASN A 314 4.05 -15.18 -13.85
C ASN A 314 2.94 -16.14 -13.38
N TYR A 315 2.21 -16.71 -14.35
CA TYR A 315 0.99 -17.47 -14.08
C TYR A 315 1.21 -18.70 -13.18
N ALA A 316 2.38 -19.33 -13.25
CA ALA A 316 2.73 -20.45 -12.38
C ALA A 316 2.80 -20.01 -10.91
N LYS A 317 3.52 -18.94 -10.60
CA LYS A 317 3.60 -18.39 -9.24
C LYS A 317 2.26 -17.83 -8.75
N VAL A 318 1.50 -17.16 -9.61
CA VAL A 318 0.13 -16.69 -9.27
C VAL A 318 -0.74 -17.86 -8.81
N ASN A 319 -0.69 -19.00 -9.50
CA ASN A 319 -1.46 -20.19 -9.13
C ASN A 319 -1.02 -20.78 -7.81
N GLN A 320 0.28 -21.06 -7.67
CA GLN A 320 0.84 -21.67 -6.47
C GLN A 320 0.54 -20.81 -5.24
N LEU A 321 0.63 -19.49 -5.37
CA LEU A 321 0.26 -18.56 -4.30
C LEU A 321 -1.24 -18.60 -4.03
N ALA A 322 -2.07 -18.41 -5.07
CA ALA A 322 -3.53 -18.36 -4.94
C ALA A 322 -4.09 -19.59 -4.25
N GLU A 323 -3.63 -20.81 -4.57
CA GLU A 323 -4.06 -22.04 -3.89
C GLU A 323 -3.93 -22.02 -2.37
N GLN A 324 -2.92 -21.30 -1.86
CA GLN A 324 -2.58 -21.31 -0.44
C GLN A 324 -3.26 -20.19 0.34
N VAL A 325 -3.51 -19.07 -0.32
CA VAL A 325 -3.90 -17.82 0.35
C VAL A 325 -5.33 -17.40 0.05
N LEU A 326 -5.96 -18.02 -0.95
CA LEU A 326 -7.26 -17.58 -1.45
C LEU A 326 -8.32 -17.51 -0.35
N ASP A 327 -8.37 -18.51 0.53
CA ASP A 327 -9.39 -18.53 1.59
C ASP A 327 -9.29 -17.35 2.55
N THR A 328 -8.07 -16.88 2.85
CA THR A 328 -7.84 -15.69 3.67
C THR A 328 -8.07 -14.41 2.86
N ILE A 329 -7.57 -14.35 1.62
CA ILE A 329 -7.71 -13.14 0.79
C ILE A 329 -9.17 -12.89 0.40
N MET A 330 -10.01 -13.93 0.31
CA MET A 330 -11.46 -13.79 0.04
C MET A 330 -12.25 -13.11 1.16
N GLU A 331 -11.67 -12.89 2.33
CA GLU A 331 -12.25 -11.99 3.33
C GLU A 331 -12.13 -10.51 2.91
N ASP A 332 -11.13 -10.17 2.08
CA ASP A 332 -11.03 -8.86 1.41
C ASP A 332 -11.72 -8.90 0.04
N TYR A 333 -13.02 -8.66 0.09
CA TYR A 333 -13.89 -8.59 -1.08
C TYR A 333 -13.38 -7.62 -2.16
N HIS A 334 -12.90 -6.44 -1.76
CA HIS A 334 -12.48 -5.42 -2.72
C HIS A 334 -11.26 -5.88 -3.53
N PHE A 335 -10.30 -6.50 -2.85
CA PHE A 335 -9.15 -7.09 -3.52
C PHE A 335 -9.56 -8.20 -4.48
N ILE A 336 -10.33 -9.21 -4.01
CA ILE A 336 -10.68 -10.36 -4.86
C ILE A 336 -11.51 -9.95 -6.05
N THR A 337 -12.53 -9.13 -5.88
CA THR A 337 -13.39 -8.74 -7.02
C THR A 337 -12.61 -8.06 -8.14
N SER A 338 -11.63 -7.21 -7.81
CA SER A 338 -10.82 -6.53 -8.81
C SER A 338 -9.79 -7.43 -9.51
N LYS A 339 -9.39 -8.55 -8.89
CA LYS A 339 -8.31 -9.43 -9.38
C LYS A 339 -8.76 -10.82 -9.84
N VAL A 340 -9.96 -11.28 -9.48
CA VAL A 340 -10.45 -12.65 -9.72
C VAL A 340 -10.34 -13.09 -11.18
N GLY A 341 -10.68 -12.23 -12.13
CA GLY A 341 -10.55 -12.54 -13.56
C GLY A 341 -9.10 -12.81 -13.99
N LYS A 342 -8.14 -12.10 -13.39
CA LYS A 342 -6.71 -12.29 -13.67
C LYS A 342 -6.16 -13.56 -13.01
N ILE A 343 -6.62 -13.89 -11.79
CA ILE A 343 -6.26 -15.13 -11.07
C ILE A 343 -6.80 -16.35 -11.83
N LEU A 344 -8.08 -16.34 -12.22
CA LEU A 344 -8.69 -17.42 -13.02
C LEU A 344 -7.98 -17.59 -14.36
N TYR A 345 -7.61 -16.50 -15.02
CA TYR A 345 -6.85 -16.57 -16.26
C TYR A 345 -5.45 -17.17 -16.06
N ALA A 346 -4.77 -16.84 -14.97
CA ALA A 346 -3.52 -17.50 -14.61
C ALA A 346 -3.75 -19.01 -14.42
N ALA A 347 -4.83 -19.41 -13.75
CA ALA A 347 -5.19 -20.82 -13.54
C ALA A 347 -5.44 -21.57 -14.85
N LEU A 348 -6.15 -20.94 -15.79
CA LEU A 348 -6.31 -21.47 -17.13
C LEU A 348 -4.97 -21.65 -17.86
N LYS A 349 -4.04 -20.71 -17.73
CA LYS A 349 -2.75 -20.77 -18.43
C LYS A 349 -1.84 -21.89 -17.96
N VAL A 350 -2.06 -22.43 -16.76
CA VAL A 350 -1.32 -23.58 -16.23
C VAL A 350 -2.21 -24.83 -16.10
N ASN A 351 -3.41 -24.82 -16.68
CA ASN A 351 -4.39 -25.91 -16.63
C ASN A 351 -4.76 -26.38 -15.20
N ASN A 352 -4.84 -25.45 -14.25
CA ASN A 352 -5.21 -25.75 -12.87
C ASN A 352 -6.74 -25.72 -12.68
N GLN A 353 -7.41 -26.82 -13.06
CA GLN A 353 -8.86 -26.93 -12.91
C GLN A 353 -9.30 -26.93 -11.43
N GLY A 354 -8.49 -27.48 -10.52
CA GLY A 354 -8.81 -27.54 -9.09
C GLY A 354 -8.96 -26.14 -8.47
N LEU A 355 -8.06 -25.22 -8.79
CA LEU A 355 -8.17 -23.83 -8.32
C LEU A 355 -9.39 -23.11 -8.93
N ILE A 356 -9.71 -23.37 -10.20
CA ILE A 356 -10.88 -22.79 -10.86
C ILE A 356 -12.16 -23.27 -10.18
N ASP A 357 -12.29 -24.57 -9.93
CA ASP A 357 -13.46 -25.16 -9.28
C ASP A 357 -13.60 -24.64 -7.83
N HIS A 358 -12.49 -24.55 -7.09
CA HIS A 358 -12.46 -23.99 -5.73
C HIS A 358 -12.93 -22.53 -5.72
N LEU A 359 -12.43 -21.70 -6.64
CA LEU A 359 -12.86 -20.30 -6.80
C LEU A 359 -14.37 -20.21 -7.11
N ILE A 360 -14.85 -20.95 -8.11
CA ILE A 360 -16.28 -20.96 -8.47
C ILE A 360 -17.13 -21.37 -7.27
N GLN A 361 -16.75 -22.45 -6.57
CA GLN A 361 -17.48 -22.95 -5.42
C GLN A 361 -17.53 -21.92 -4.29
N ARG A 362 -16.40 -21.29 -3.96
CA ARG A 362 -16.33 -20.32 -2.86
C ARG A 362 -17.11 -19.05 -3.16
N LEU A 363 -16.96 -18.51 -4.38
CA LEU A 363 -17.69 -17.32 -4.84
C LEU A 363 -19.21 -17.58 -4.90
N SER A 364 -19.61 -18.80 -5.26
CA SER A 364 -21.04 -19.20 -5.26
C SER A 364 -21.59 -19.42 -3.84
N ASN A 365 -20.76 -19.91 -2.91
CA ASN A 365 -21.18 -20.17 -1.53
C ASN A 365 -21.28 -18.88 -0.69
N GLN A 366 -20.38 -17.92 -0.87
CA GLN A 366 -20.40 -16.63 -0.14
C GLN A 366 -21.72 -15.87 -0.35
N GLN A 367 -22.28 -15.95 -1.55
CA GLN A 367 -23.59 -15.39 -1.89
C GLN A 367 -24.69 -15.81 -0.91
N SER A 368 -24.71 -17.07 -0.48
CA SER A 368 -25.76 -17.58 0.42
C SER A 368 -25.66 -17.00 1.82
N ALA A 369 -24.44 -16.74 2.29
CA ALA A 369 -24.18 -16.19 3.62
C ALA A 369 -24.46 -14.69 3.68
N GLU A 370 -24.07 -13.93 2.67
CA GLU A 370 -24.17 -12.46 2.70
C GLU A 370 -25.57 -11.94 2.39
N LEU A 371 -26.33 -12.63 1.52
CA LEU A 371 -27.76 -12.37 1.34
C LEU A 371 -28.53 -12.50 2.67
N SER A 372 -28.06 -13.37 3.58
CA SER A 372 -28.64 -13.51 4.92
C SER A 372 -28.22 -12.41 5.90
N ALA A 373 -27.11 -11.72 5.62
CA ALA A 373 -26.52 -10.70 6.48
C ALA A 373 -26.78 -9.24 6.01
N GLY A 374 -27.37 -9.05 4.83
CA GLY A 374 -27.75 -7.72 4.33
C GLY A 374 -26.58 -6.86 3.83
N PHE A 375 -25.45 -7.47 3.48
CA PHE A 375 -24.33 -6.74 2.89
C PHE A 375 -24.64 -6.39 1.43
N HIS A 376 -24.60 -5.09 1.10
CA HIS A 376 -24.68 -4.58 -0.26
C HIS A 376 -23.27 -4.21 -0.74
N THR A 377 -22.96 -4.51 -1.99
CA THR A 377 -21.68 -4.11 -2.62
C THR A 377 -21.66 -2.60 -2.90
N PHE A 378 -20.51 -2.06 -3.32
CA PHE A 378 -20.33 -0.65 -3.68
C PHE A 378 -21.29 -0.18 -4.79
N SER A 379 -21.74 -1.08 -5.67
CA SER A 379 -22.75 -0.78 -6.69
C SER A 379 -24.19 -1.03 -6.25
N GLY A 380 -24.41 -1.50 -5.02
CA GLY A 380 -25.71 -1.99 -4.55
C GLY A 380 -26.08 -3.36 -5.12
N ASP A 381 -25.18 -3.99 -5.87
CA ASP A 381 -25.37 -5.29 -6.51
C ASP A 381 -25.01 -6.45 -5.56
N CYS A 382 -25.29 -7.67 -6.00
CA CYS A 382 -24.82 -8.88 -5.34
C CYS A 382 -23.32 -9.14 -5.64
N ILE A 383 -22.62 -9.78 -4.71
CA ILE A 383 -21.19 -10.10 -4.85
C ILE A 383 -20.89 -10.97 -6.08
N SER A 384 -21.69 -12.00 -6.31
CA SER A 384 -21.52 -12.87 -7.49
C SER A 384 -21.73 -12.10 -8.80
N CYS A 385 -22.55 -11.05 -8.80
CA CYS A 385 -22.80 -10.19 -9.96
C CYS A 385 -21.54 -9.39 -10.34
N ASP A 386 -20.89 -8.78 -9.34
CA ASP A 386 -19.65 -8.03 -9.53
C ASP A 386 -18.51 -8.93 -10.02
N VAL A 387 -18.33 -10.07 -9.36
CA VAL A 387 -17.32 -11.08 -9.69
C VAL A 387 -17.53 -11.59 -11.11
N MET A 388 -18.74 -12.04 -11.43
CA MET A 388 -19.13 -12.52 -12.75
C MET A 388 -18.88 -11.45 -13.82
N ASN A 389 -19.24 -10.20 -13.54
CA ASN A 389 -19.02 -9.10 -14.47
C ASN A 389 -17.53 -8.77 -14.65
N ASN A 390 -16.71 -8.82 -13.58
CA ASN A 390 -15.27 -8.58 -13.68
C ASN A 390 -14.57 -9.69 -14.47
N ILE A 391 -14.99 -10.94 -14.30
CA ILE A 391 -14.54 -12.06 -15.13
C ILE A 391 -14.96 -11.82 -16.59
N GLY A 392 -16.22 -11.43 -16.82
CA GLY A 392 -16.75 -11.11 -18.14
C GLY A 392 -16.04 -9.94 -18.84
N GLY A 393 -15.72 -8.88 -18.10
CA GLY A 393 -14.96 -7.74 -18.59
C GLY A 393 -13.52 -8.12 -18.94
N PHE A 394 -12.89 -8.98 -18.14
CA PHE A 394 -11.58 -9.55 -18.47
C PHE A 394 -11.66 -10.44 -19.72
N ALA A 395 -12.65 -11.32 -19.81
CA ALA A 395 -12.91 -12.17 -20.98
C ALA A 395 -13.13 -11.33 -22.26
N PHE A 396 -13.86 -10.21 -22.16
CA PHE A 396 -14.05 -9.25 -23.24
C PHE A 396 -12.72 -8.63 -23.69
N SER A 397 -11.83 -8.30 -22.75
CA SER A 397 -10.49 -7.80 -23.09
C SER A 397 -9.65 -8.82 -23.87
N LEU A 398 -9.88 -10.12 -23.64
CA LEU A 398 -9.28 -11.21 -24.41
C LEU A 398 -9.91 -11.37 -25.80
N GLN A 399 -11.20 -11.04 -25.99
CA GLN A 399 -11.84 -11.05 -27.32
C GLN A 399 -11.22 -10.03 -28.28
N ARG A 400 -10.71 -8.91 -27.75
CA ARG A 400 -10.04 -7.86 -28.54
C ARG A 400 -8.66 -8.28 -29.04
N LYS A 401 -8.18 -9.44 -28.61
CA LYS A 401 -6.97 -10.12 -29.08
C LYS A 401 -7.43 -11.42 -29.75
N PRO A 402 -6.67 -12.03 -30.66
CA PRO A 402 -7.01 -13.32 -31.27
C PRO A 402 -6.88 -14.51 -30.29
N THR A 403 -7.27 -14.31 -29.02
CA THR A 403 -7.29 -15.28 -27.92
C THR A 403 -8.73 -15.70 -27.61
N TYR A 404 -9.48 -16.05 -28.66
CA TYR A 404 -10.91 -16.34 -28.55
C TYR A 404 -11.20 -17.60 -27.72
N ARG A 405 -10.33 -18.61 -27.76
CA ARG A 405 -10.50 -19.83 -26.96
C ARG A 405 -10.39 -19.56 -25.47
N GLU A 406 -9.41 -18.75 -25.07
CA GLU A 406 -9.28 -18.33 -23.67
C GLU A 406 -10.45 -17.45 -23.25
N SER A 407 -10.90 -16.55 -24.13
CA SER A 407 -12.09 -15.75 -23.86
C SER A 407 -13.34 -16.62 -23.64
N GLN A 408 -13.61 -17.60 -24.52
CA GLN A 408 -14.70 -18.57 -24.38
C GLN A 408 -14.63 -19.29 -23.03
N ARG A 409 -13.44 -19.77 -22.65
CA ARG A 409 -13.24 -20.48 -21.38
C ARG A 409 -13.46 -19.58 -20.16
N MET A 410 -13.05 -18.31 -20.22
CA MET A 410 -13.33 -17.35 -19.15
C MET A 410 -14.84 -17.05 -19.02
N TYR A 411 -15.58 -16.93 -20.12
CA TYR A 411 -17.04 -16.79 -20.06
C TYR A 411 -17.71 -18.04 -19.51
N GLU A 412 -17.23 -19.23 -19.85
CA GLU A 412 -17.75 -20.47 -19.29
C GLU A 412 -17.63 -20.49 -17.76
N ILE A 413 -16.46 -20.11 -17.23
CA ILE A 413 -16.23 -19.96 -15.78
C ILE A 413 -17.18 -18.92 -15.18
N ALA A 414 -17.31 -17.75 -15.83
CA ALA A 414 -18.18 -16.69 -15.34
C ALA A 414 -19.65 -17.14 -15.24
N LEU A 415 -20.10 -17.93 -16.22
CA LEU A 415 -21.45 -18.49 -16.26
C LEU A 415 -21.65 -19.66 -15.28
N ASP A 416 -20.59 -20.31 -14.81
CA ASP A 416 -20.65 -21.35 -13.77
C ASP A 416 -20.84 -20.73 -12.37
N ILE A 417 -20.53 -19.44 -12.19
CA ILE A 417 -20.91 -18.66 -11.01
C ILE A 417 -22.40 -18.29 -11.17
N GLN A 418 -23.26 -18.80 -10.29
CA GLN A 418 -24.71 -18.57 -10.40
C GLN A 418 -25.13 -17.27 -9.70
N PRO A 419 -25.34 -16.14 -10.41
CA PRO A 419 -25.85 -14.95 -9.74
C PRO A 419 -27.30 -15.19 -9.26
N PRO A 420 -27.76 -14.50 -8.21
CA PRO A 420 -29.12 -14.61 -7.72
C PRO A 420 -30.09 -14.22 -8.84
N GLN A 421 -31.16 -14.98 -8.97
CA GLN A 421 -32.24 -14.70 -9.92
C GLN A 421 -33.36 -13.92 -9.21
N PRO A 422 -33.88 -12.82 -9.78
CA PRO A 422 -33.42 -12.15 -10.99
C PRO A 422 -32.30 -11.12 -10.73
N CYS A 423 -31.16 -11.26 -11.41
CA CYS A 423 -30.18 -10.18 -11.51
C CYS A 423 -30.55 -9.28 -12.68
N THR A 424 -30.77 -8.00 -12.44
CA THR A 424 -31.16 -7.02 -13.47
C THR A 424 -30.00 -6.16 -13.95
N ASN A 425 -28.84 -6.24 -13.30
CA ASN A 425 -27.72 -5.34 -13.50
C ASN A 425 -26.58 -6.05 -14.23
N ARG A 426 -25.85 -5.30 -15.08
CA ARG A 426 -24.62 -5.75 -15.78
C ARG A 426 -24.83 -6.97 -16.70
N LEU A 427 -25.92 -6.94 -17.47
CA LEU A 427 -26.32 -8.02 -18.36
C LEU A 427 -25.49 -8.10 -19.65
N GLU A 428 -24.58 -7.16 -19.89
CA GLU A 428 -23.71 -7.12 -21.06
C GLU A 428 -22.80 -8.35 -21.14
N MET A 429 -22.43 -8.92 -19.99
CA MET A 429 -21.60 -10.13 -19.93
C MET A 429 -22.26 -11.29 -20.69
N PHE A 430 -23.55 -11.54 -20.47
CA PHE A 430 -24.29 -12.62 -21.14
C PHE A 430 -24.36 -12.41 -22.66
N CYS A 431 -24.52 -11.17 -23.12
CA CYS A 431 -24.44 -10.85 -24.54
C CYS A 431 -23.07 -11.21 -25.11
N ASN A 432 -22.01 -10.78 -24.44
CA ASN A 432 -20.63 -11.00 -24.89
C ASN A 432 -20.24 -12.49 -24.84
N ALA A 433 -20.81 -13.26 -23.91
CA ALA A 433 -20.63 -14.71 -23.81
C ALA A 433 -21.20 -15.43 -25.03
N LEU A 434 -22.38 -15.03 -25.52
CA LEU A 434 -22.94 -15.58 -26.77
C LEU A 434 -22.18 -15.08 -28.01
N TRP A 435 -21.74 -13.83 -27.99
CA TRP A 435 -21.01 -13.20 -29.11
C TRP A 435 -19.72 -13.97 -29.47
N VAL A 436 -18.95 -14.41 -28.46
CA VAL A 436 -17.66 -15.11 -28.68
C VAL A 436 -17.81 -16.54 -29.22
N LEU A 437 -19.04 -17.08 -29.21
CA LEU A 437 -19.32 -18.40 -29.77
C LEU A 437 -19.67 -18.34 -31.26
N GLN A 438 -19.95 -17.15 -31.79
CA GLN A 438 -20.35 -16.99 -33.18
C GLN A 438 -19.13 -17.21 -34.09
N ASN A 439 -19.25 -18.15 -35.02
CA ASN A 439 -18.21 -18.46 -36.01
C ASN A 439 -17.93 -17.24 -36.90
N ASP A 440 -18.95 -16.46 -37.30
CA ASP A 440 -18.75 -15.24 -38.10
C ASP A 440 -17.87 -14.20 -37.40
N ASN A 441 -17.93 -14.12 -36.06
CA ASN A 441 -17.12 -13.17 -35.28
C ASN A 441 -15.70 -13.66 -35.00
N THR A 442 -15.52 -14.96 -34.80
CA THR A 442 -14.28 -15.51 -34.22
C THR A 442 -13.52 -16.46 -35.14
N GLY A 443 -14.17 -16.98 -36.18
CA GLY A 443 -13.67 -18.06 -37.04
C GLY A 443 -13.51 -19.41 -36.34
N LEU A 444 -13.99 -19.54 -35.09
CA LEU A 444 -13.96 -20.81 -34.37
C LEU A 444 -15.10 -21.73 -34.86
N PRO A 445 -14.86 -23.04 -35.02
CA PRO A 445 -15.89 -23.97 -35.47
C PRO A 445 -17.11 -23.97 -34.54
N VAL A 446 -18.29 -24.07 -35.14
CA VAL A 446 -19.56 -24.18 -34.42
C VAL A 446 -19.54 -25.45 -33.54
N ASN A 447 -19.75 -25.27 -32.23
CA ASN A 447 -19.86 -26.36 -31.26
C ASN A 447 -21.27 -26.34 -30.67
N HIS A 448 -22.12 -27.26 -31.13
CA HIS A 448 -23.52 -27.31 -30.73
C HIS A 448 -23.71 -27.51 -29.22
N GLU A 449 -22.94 -28.41 -28.61
CA GLU A 449 -23.05 -28.71 -27.18
C GLU A 449 -22.69 -27.50 -26.32
N LEU A 450 -21.58 -26.83 -26.66
CA LEU A 450 -21.13 -25.62 -25.98
C LEU A 450 -22.12 -24.46 -26.16
N ASN A 451 -22.62 -24.27 -27.38
CA ASN A 451 -23.61 -23.24 -27.70
C ASN A 451 -24.89 -23.43 -26.89
N GLU A 452 -25.45 -24.65 -26.86
CA GLU A 452 -26.65 -24.96 -26.07
C GLU A 452 -26.40 -24.75 -24.56
N LYS A 453 -25.20 -25.10 -24.04
CA LYS A 453 -24.81 -24.80 -22.64
C LYS A 453 -24.87 -23.31 -22.33
N PHE A 454 -24.32 -22.46 -23.21
CA PHE A 454 -24.32 -21.00 -23.00
C PHE A 454 -25.73 -20.42 -23.16
N LEU A 455 -26.46 -20.84 -24.20
CA LEU A 455 -27.83 -20.41 -24.46
C LEU A 455 -28.74 -20.69 -23.26
N ALA A 456 -28.66 -21.88 -22.65
CA ALA A 456 -29.44 -22.24 -21.47
C ALA A 456 -29.22 -21.29 -20.28
N LYS A 457 -28.00 -20.75 -20.14
CA LYS A 457 -27.64 -19.83 -19.05
C LYS A 457 -27.93 -18.36 -19.37
N CYS A 458 -27.78 -17.95 -20.63
CA CYS A 458 -27.94 -16.55 -21.05
C CYS A 458 -29.41 -16.19 -21.32
N LEU A 459 -30.18 -17.06 -21.97
CA LEU A 459 -31.56 -16.76 -22.41
C LEU A 459 -32.51 -16.28 -21.29
N PRO A 460 -32.46 -16.80 -20.05
CA PRO A 460 -33.32 -16.30 -18.97
C PRO A 460 -33.19 -14.79 -18.68
N TYR A 461 -32.05 -14.18 -19.02
CA TYR A 461 -31.81 -12.75 -18.84
C TYR A 461 -32.25 -11.88 -20.02
N GLY A 462 -32.65 -12.51 -21.14
CA GLY A 462 -33.07 -11.82 -22.36
C GLY A 462 -34.16 -10.76 -22.19
N PRO A 463 -35.20 -10.96 -21.35
CA PRO A 463 -36.23 -9.94 -21.14
C PRO A 463 -35.70 -8.59 -20.63
N ASN A 464 -34.61 -8.62 -19.85
CA ASN A 464 -33.98 -7.43 -19.28
C ASN A 464 -32.83 -6.90 -20.18
N ASN A 465 -32.29 -7.75 -21.06
CA ASN A 465 -31.33 -7.35 -22.09
C ASN A 465 -31.65 -8.05 -23.42
N PRO A 466 -32.53 -7.46 -24.25
CA PRO A 466 -33.01 -8.09 -25.48
C PRO A 466 -31.92 -8.37 -26.52
N ALA A 467 -30.73 -7.77 -26.38
CA ALA A 467 -29.58 -8.09 -27.22
C ALA A 467 -29.14 -9.56 -27.07
N ILE A 468 -29.41 -10.18 -25.91
CA ILE A 468 -29.16 -11.61 -25.68
C ILE A 468 -29.96 -12.46 -26.68
N PHE A 469 -31.23 -12.14 -26.89
CA PHE A 469 -32.06 -12.86 -27.85
C PHE A 469 -31.52 -12.74 -29.27
N PHE A 470 -31.05 -11.56 -29.68
CA PHE A 470 -30.46 -11.42 -31.01
C PHE A 470 -29.15 -12.21 -31.15
N ASN A 471 -28.24 -12.15 -30.17
CA ASN A 471 -27.03 -12.96 -30.20
C ASN A 471 -27.32 -14.48 -30.17
N ALA A 472 -28.38 -14.90 -29.48
CA ALA A 472 -28.87 -16.27 -29.50
C ALA A 472 -29.40 -16.68 -30.89
N ALA A 473 -30.13 -15.80 -31.57
CA ALA A 473 -30.60 -16.04 -32.92
C ALA A 473 -29.44 -16.29 -33.89
N CYS A 474 -28.35 -15.51 -33.80
CA CYS A 474 -27.15 -15.74 -34.60
C CYS A 474 -26.58 -17.15 -34.40
N LEU A 475 -26.46 -17.62 -33.15
CA LEU A 475 -25.96 -18.96 -32.85
C LEU A 475 -26.90 -20.06 -33.37
N TYR A 476 -28.21 -19.90 -33.21
CA TYR A 476 -29.17 -20.86 -33.75
C TYR A 476 -29.13 -20.95 -35.28
N VAL A 477 -28.86 -19.85 -35.98
CA VAL A 477 -28.64 -19.87 -37.44
C VAL A 477 -27.37 -20.65 -37.79
N GLU A 478 -26.26 -20.42 -37.09
CA GLU A 478 -25.01 -21.17 -37.32
C GLU A 478 -25.15 -22.67 -37.01
N MET A 479 -26.02 -23.03 -36.07
CA MET A 479 -26.38 -24.42 -35.75
C MET A 479 -27.48 -25.01 -36.65
N ASN A 480 -27.93 -24.28 -37.68
CA ASN A 480 -29.03 -24.66 -38.57
C ASN A 480 -30.36 -25.00 -37.84
N GLN A 481 -30.67 -24.28 -36.77
CA GLN A 481 -31.90 -24.39 -35.98
C GLN A 481 -32.80 -23.17 -36.23
N LEU A 482 -33.28 -23.03 -37.47
CA LEU A 482 -33.94 -21.81 -37.96
C LEU A 482 -35.24 -21.46 -37.21
N ASP A 483 -35.97 -22.44 -36.69
CA ASP A 483 -37.17 -22.22 -35.87
C ASP A 483 -36.83 -21.48 -34.57
N LYS A 484 -35.86 -21.99 -33.82
CA LYS A 484 -35.40 -21.34 -32.57
C LYS A 484 -34.78 -19.97 -32.84
N ALA A 485 -34.08 -19.81 -33.97
CA ALA A 485 -33.57 -18.50 -34.38
C ALA A 485 -34.72 -17.50 -34.62
N THR A 486 -35.81 -17.96 -35.25
CA THR A 486 -37.00 -17.15 -35.50
C THR A 486 -37.67 -16.74 -34.19
N GLU A 487 -37.82 -17.66 -33.24
CA GLU A 487 -38.36 -17.38 -31.90
C GLU A 487 -37.52 -16.32 -31.18
N CYS A 488 -36.18 -16.43 -31.23
CA CYS A 488 -35.30 -15.45 -30.62
C CYS A 488 -35.42 -14.05 -31.26
N VAL A 489 -35.58 -13.95 -32.59
CA VAL A 489 -35.85 -12.67 -33.26
C VAL A 489 -37.19 -12.07 -32.81
N GLN A 490 -38.23 -12.89 -32.65
CA GLN A 490 -39.52 -12.45 -32.12
C GLN A 490 -39.36 -11.91 -30.70
N HIS A 491 -38.68 -12.65 -29.82
CA HIS A 491 -38.42 -12.22 -28.45
C HIS A 491 -37.62 -10.92 -28.38
N ALA A 492 -36.61 -10.73 -29.24
CA ALA A 492 -35.89 -9.46 -29.32
C ALA A 492 -36.83 -8.28 -29.68
N ILE A 493 -37.81 -8.49 -30.55
CA ILE A 493 -38.81 -7.48 -30.92
C ILE A 493 -39.78 -7.22 -29.76
N ASP A 494 -40.33 -8.27 -29.18
CA ASP A 494 -41.34 -8.19 -28.11
C ASP A 494 -40.79 -7.51 -26.86
N HIS A 495 -39.51 -7.72 -26.56
CA HIS A 495 -38.82 -7.09 -25.45
C HIS A 495 -38.14 -5.75 -25.82
N LEU A 496 -38.52 -5.14 -26.94
CA LEU A 496 -38.11 -3.78 -27.33
C LEU A 496 -36.59 -3.62 -27.52
N TYR A 497 -35.92 -4.57 -28.18
CA TYR A 497 -34.51 -4.43 -28.51
C TYR A 497 -34.23 -3.08 -29.19
N ASN A 498 -33.40 -2.25 -28.57
CA ASN A 498 -33.21 -0.85 -28.99
C ASN A 498 -32.56 -0.69 -30.39
N ASN A 499 -32.06 -1.78 -30.99
CA ASN A 499 -31.35 -1.75 -32.26
C ASN A 499 -31.99 -2.62 -33.36
N ILE A 500 -33.34 -2.69 -33.42
CA ILE A 500 -34.10 -3.42 -34.45
C ILE A 500 -33.61 -3.13 -35.87
N LYS A 501 -33.30 -1.86 -36.19
CA LYS A 501 -32.82 -1.48 -37.53
C LYS A 501 -31.50 -2.16 -37.88
N SER A 502 -30.54 -2.17 -36.95
CA SER A 502 -29.26 -2.85 -37.15
C SER A 502 -29.46 -4.36 -37.26
N MET A 503 -30.28 -4.96 -36.40
CA MET A 503 -30.63 -6.39 -36.49
C MET A 503 -31.19 -6.76 -37.87
N LYS A 504 -32.19 -6.02 -38.37
CA LYS A 504 -32.75 -6.24 -39.72
C LYS A 504 -31.68 -6.12 -40.80
N ASN A 505 -30.83 -5.10 -40.71
CA ASN A 505 -29.77 -4.89 -41.68
C ASN A 505 -28.73 -6.03 -41.66
N GLN A 506 -28.31 -6.49 -40.48
CA GLN A 506 -27.36 -7.61 -40.34
C GLN A 506 -27.95 -8.90 -40.92
N ILE A 507 -29.20 -9.23 -40.58
CA ILE A 507 -29.93 -10.37 -41.17
C ILE A 507 -29.94 -10.25 -42.71
N GLN A 508 -30.22 -9.06 -43.23
CA GLN A 508 -30.28 -8.79 -44.67
C GLN A 508 -28.94 -8.90 -45.40
N THR A 509 -27.82 -8.59 -44.73
CA THR A 509 -26.54 -8.34 -45.41
C THR A 509 -25.46 -9.36 -45.11
N LEU A 510 -25.40 -9.93 -43.91
CA LEU A 510 -24.31 -10.85 -43.54
C LEU A 510 -24.49 -12.22 -44.21
N ALA A 511 -23.38 -12.85 -44.58
CA ALA A 511 -23.39 -14.10 -45.33
C ALA A 511 -23.99 -15.26 -44.51
N MET A 512 -23.72 -15.30 -43.20
CA MET A 512 -24.23 -16.34 -42.29
C MET A 512 -25.76 -16.47 -42.29
N PHE A 513 -26.50 -15.40 -42.65
CA PHE A 513 -27.96 -15.40 -42.67
C PHE A 513 -28.58 -15.74 -44.03
N ALA A 514 -27.80 -16.17 -45.03
CA ALA A 514 -28.30 -16.38 -46.40
C ALA A 514 -29.52 -17.32 -46.47
N GLU A 515 -29.47 -18.45 -45.78
CA GLU A 515 -30.58 -19.40 -45.69
C GLU A 515 -31.71 -18.88 -44.81
N PHE A 516 -31.37 -18.29 -43.65
CA PHE A 516 -32.35 -17.74 -42.72
C PHE A 516 -33.20 -16.62 -43.34
N ARG A 517 -32.62 -15.77 -44.20
CA ARG A 517 -33.36 -14.74 -44.98
C ARG A 517 -34.46 -15.32 -45.87
N ALA A 518 -34.26 -16.52 -46.38
CA ALA A 518 -35.25 -17.19 -47.22
C ALA A 518 -36.36 -17.86 -46.39
N TYR A 519 -36.17 -17.99 -45.07
CA TYR A 519 -37.04 -18.73 -44.17
C TYR A 519 -38.42 -18.03 -44.01
N PRO A 520 -39.55 -18.65 -44.42
CA PRO A 520 -40.86 -18.01 -44.42
C PRO A 520 -41.32 -17.47 -43.06
N PRO A 521 -41.12 -18.18 -41.92
CA PRO A 521 -41.46 -17.66 -40.60
C PRO A 521 -40.75 -16.33 -40.27
N LEU A 522 -39.49 -16.16 -40.66
CA LEU A 522 -38.75 -14.92 -40.43
C LEU A 522 -39.33 -13.74 -41.22
N LYS A 523 -39.73 -13.95 -42.48
CA LYS A 523 -40.34 -12.91 -43.33
C LYS A 523 -41.62 -12.34 -42.71
N ALA A 524 -42.47 -13.24 -42.18
CA ALA A 524 -43.69 -12.86 -41.51
C ALA A 524 -43.44 -11.92 -40.31
N ILE A 525 -42.38 -12.17 -39.54
CA ILE A 525 -42.03 -11.39 -38.35
C ILE A 525 -41.39 -10.05 -38.73
N LEU A 526 -40.45 -10.05 -39.68
CA LEU A 526 -39.74 -8.83 -40.07
C LEU A 526 -40.59 -7.88 -40.94
N LYS A 527 -41.73 -8.35 -41.45
CA LYS A 527 -42.59 -7.68 -42.43
C LYS A 527 -41.79 -7.29 -43.69
N ILE A 528 -40.90 -8.18 -44.12
CA ILE A 528 -40.11 -8.13 -45.37
C ILE A 528 -40.74 -9.15 -46.31
#